data_AF-A0A852WF20-F1
#
_entry.id   AF-A0A852WF20-F1
#
_cell.length_a   1.000
_cell.length_b   1.000
_cell.length_c   1.000
_cell.angle_alpha   90.00
_cell.angle_beta   90.00
_cell.angle_gamma   90.00
#
_symmetry.space_group_name_H-M   'P 1'
#
loop_
_entity.id
_entity.type
_entity.pdbx_description
1 polymer ?
#
loop_
_entity_poly.entity_id
_entity_poly.type
_entity_poly.pdbx_seq_one_letter_code
_entity_poly.pdbx_strand_id
1 'polypeptide(L)'
;MRIDVPTMVLDLPLRLSEAVAVATTIKDDDTDSAIPAALRAWLVRLRLLEGVPFANLVADTELLPPESIRWFYLDRRWTDALVMGALSVGTVNSDDRTQLAAAYDAIRTELDQEERNARRHPGQPRFGGSVDAVSGFLLRSRAVSGWPGLHVRAMTIDPVDQADNRFVPDDDPNRMRLLRLERLAPAVLFCLFDGIPSVVHIEEPRQGVQFGFDPGDVDGSFSYIPRDVATFADLEEPGGAPVRLDVPFRDTAGATGVIDIQQVQKDLVGLPATHVGASLDAAEYALQLLRFPYRQVFGDPRDVSIGTVFKASVAYAKQVNDTFRLGGL
;
A
#
# COMPACT_ATOMS: atom_id res chain seq x y z
N MET A 1 -31.51 21.53 -21.72
CA MET A 1 -31.96 21.30 -20.35
C MET A 1 -31.19 22.27 -19.46
N ARG A 2 -31.81 23.41 -19.08
CA ARG A 2 -31.17 24.40 -18.19
C ARG A 2 -31.16 23.78 -16.80
N ILE A 3 -29.97 23.58 -16.24
CA ILE A 3 -29.80 23.06 -14.88
C ILE A 3 -29.59 24.29 -13.99
N ASP A 4 -30.57 24.59 -13.15
CA ASP A 4 -30.50 25.68 -12.19
C ASP A 4 -29.52 25.30 -11.07
N VAL A 5 -28.33 25.88 -11.15
CA VAL A 5 -27.20 25.73 -10.21
C VAL A 5 -27.58 25.95 -8.74
N PRO A 6 -28.48 26.89 -8.36
CA PRO A 6 -28.86 27.07 -6.96
C PRO A 6 -29.58 25.84 -6.37
N THR A 7 -30.39 25.16 -7.18
CA THR A 7 -31.15 23.96 -6.80
C THR A 7 -30.24 22.77 -6.59
N MET A 8 -29.19 22.61 -7.42
CA MET A 8 -28.19 21.55 -7.24
C MET A 8 -27.42 21.67 -5.92
N VAL A 9 -27.06 22.89 -5.50
CA VAL A 9 -26.24 23.09 -4.28
C VAL A 9 -27.03 22.77 -3.01
N LEU A 10 -28.35 22.98 -3.03
CA LEU A 10 -29.24 22.64 -1.92
C LEU A 10 -29.66 21.16 -1.93
N ASP A 11 -29.94 20.59 -3.11
CA ASP A 11 -30.42 19.21 -3.22
C ASP A 11 -29.31 18.16 -3.12
N LEU A 12 -28.06 18.46 -3.48
CA LEU A 12 -26.95 17.51 -3.36
C LEU A 12 -26.68 17.03 -1.93
N PRO A 13 -26.54 17.92 -0.92
CA PRO A 13 -26.28 17.48 0.45
C PRO A 13 -27.48 16.75 1.05
N LEU A 14 -28.71 17.12 0.66
CA LEU A 14 -29.94 16.41 1.05
C LEU A 14 -29.99 15.00 0.43
N ARG A 15 -29.67 14.86 -0.86
CA ARG A 15 -29.58 13.54 -1.51
C ARG A 15 -28.39 12.69 -1.04
N LEU A 16 -27.29 13.31 -0.64
CA LEU A 16 -26.18 12.60 0.02
C LEU A 16 -26.56 12.15 1.44
N SER A 17 -27.44 12.88 2.13
CA SER A 17 -27.96 12.46 3.43
C SER A 17 -29.05 11.37 3.32
N GLU A 18 -29.81 11.37 2.22
CA GLU A 18 -30.74 10.29 1.84
C GLU A 18 -30.05 9.08 1.22
N ALA A 19 -28.79 9.22 0.77
CA ALA A 19 -27.92 8.09 0.49
C ALA A 19 -27.60 7.43 1.83
N VAL A 20 -28.57 6.64 2.30
CA VAL A 20 -28.48 5.64 3.35
C VAL A 20 -27.05 5.15 3.37
N ALA A 21 -26.36 5.40 4.48
CA ALA A 21 -25.09 4.75 4.79
C ALA A 21 -25.28 3.30 4.36
N VAL A 22 -24.60 2.87 3.29
CA VAL A 22 -24.78 1.53 2.74
C VAL A 22 -24.58 0.62 3.92
N ALA A 23 -25.69 0.12 4.46
CA ALA A 23 -25.65 -0.90 5.45
C ALA A 23 -25.11 -2.06 4.63
N THR A 24 -23.81 -2.31 4.74
CA THR A 24 -23.25 -3.62 4.52
C THR A 24 -23.87 -4.52 5.58
N THR A 25 -25.16 -4.80 5.43
CA THR A 25 -25.76 -6.03 5.91
C THR A 25 -25.05 -7.11 5.10
N ILE A 26 -23.91 -7.54 5.64
CA ILE A 26 -23.36 -8.84 5.37
C ILE A 26 -24.56 -9.78 5.55
N LYS A 27 -25.01 -10.39 4.45
CA LYS A 27 -25.98 -11.49 4.53
C LYS A 27 -25.26 -12.59 5.31
N ASP A 28 -25.67 -12.77 6.56
CA ASP A 28 -25.09 -13.74 7.48
C ASP A 28 -25.39 -15.16 7.01
N ASP A 29 -24.34 -15.96 6.87
CA ASP A 29 -24.39 -17.43 6.94
C ASP A 29 -24.27 -17.89 8.42
N ASP A 30 -24.77 -17.09 9.36
CA ASP A 30 -24.30 -17.08 10.74
C ASP A 30 -25.42 -17.49 11.71
N THR A 31 -25.49 -18.80 12.00
CA THR A 31 -26.48 -19.36 12.94
C THR A 31 -25.89 -19.71 14.31
N ASP A 32 -24.58 -19.56 14.52
CA ASP A 32 -23.91 -19.90 15.78
C ASP A 32 -22.76 -18.92 16.07
N SER A 33 -23.08 -17.79 16.69
CA SER A 33 -22.14 -16.72 17.03
C SER A 33 -22.32 -16.31 18.49
N ALA A 34 -21.21 -15.95 19.15
CA ALA A 34 -21.22 -15.54 20.56
C ALA A 34 -21.82 -14.14 20.75
N ILE A 35 -21.86 -13.32 19.68
CA ILE A 35 -22.32 -11.92 19.73
C ILE A 35 -23.11 -11.54 18.47
N PRO A 36 -24.06 -10.59 18.56
CA PRO A 36 -24.78 -10.11 17.38
C PRO A 36 -23.83 -9.62 16.28
N ALA A 37 -24.13 -9.97 15.02
CA ALA A 37 -23.27 -9.69 13.87
C ALA A 37 -22.86 -8.22 13.72
N ALA A 38 -23.77 -7.29 14.01
CA ALA A 38 -23.47 -5.86 13.99
C ALA A 38 -22.42 -5.46 15.03
N LEU A 39 -22.50 -6.03 16.24
CA LEU A 39 -21.53 -5.81 17.30
C LEU A 39 -20.18 -6.43 16.94
N ARG A 40 -20.19 -7.67 16.43
CA ARG A 40 -18.99 -8.33 15.89
C ARG A 40 -18.29 -7.46 14.85
N ALA A 41 -19.02 -7.02 13.82
CA ALA A 41 -18.44 -6.22 12.74
C ALA A 41 -17.86 -4.90 13.26
N TRP A 42 -18.50 -4.28 14.26
CA TRP A 42 -17.98 -3.07 14.89
C TRP A 42 -16.72 -3.34 15.72
N LEU A 43 -16.68 -4.41 16.52
CA LEU A 43 -15.51 -4.80 17.31
C LEU A 43 -14.31 -5.19 16.44
N VAL A 44 -14.55 -5.86 15.31
CA VAL A 44 -13.49 -6.17 14.31
C VAL A 44 -12.88 -4.88 13.77
N ARG A 45 -13.71 -3.91 13.35
CA ARG A 45 -13.22 -2.59 12.91
C ARG A 45 -12.40 -1.90 14.00
N LEU A 46 -12.85 -1.97 15.25
CA LEU A 46 -12.12 -1.40 16.39
C LEU A 46 -10.76 -2.06 16.63
N ARG A 47 -10.65 -3.41 16.53
CA ARG A 47 -9.38 -4.14 16.61
C ARG A 47 -8.43 -3.78 15.46
N LEU A 48 -8.97 -3.51 14.28
CA LEU A 48 -8.22 -2.99 13.13
C LEU A 48 -7.90 -1.49 13.25
N LEU A 49 -8.19 -0.87 14.40
CA LEU A 49 -7.95 0.53 14.73
C LEU A 49 -8.77 1.52 13.88
N GLU A 50 -9.85 1.07 13.25
CA GLU A 50 -10.75 1.95 12.51
C GLU A 50 -11.52 2.85 13.47
N GLY A 51 -11.58 4.14 13.14
CA GLY A 51 -12.18 5.15 14.01
C GLY A 51 -11.29 5.61 15.18
N VAL A 52 -10.09 5.04 15.35
CA VAL A 52 -9.10 5.55 16.32
C VAL A 52 -8.49 6.85 15.78
N PRO A 53 -8.58 7.98 16.51
CA PRO A 53 -8.01 9.24 16.08
C PRO A 53 -6.51 9.14 15.77
N PHE A 54 -6.06 9.81 14.71
CA PHE A 54 -4.65 9.76 14.27
C PHE A 54 -3.66 10.14 15.38
N ALA A 55 -3.99 11.11 16.23
CA ALA A 55 -3.17 11.53 17.37
C ALA A 55 -2.94 10.41 18.41
N ASN A 56 -3.81 9.40 18.46
CA ASN A 56 -3.64 8.23 19.32
C ASN A 56 -2.76 7.15 18.67
N LEU A 57 -2.60 7.18 17.34
CA LEU A 57 -1.73 6.27 16.60
C LEU A 57 -0.30 6.82 16.50
N VAL A 58 -0.17 8.14 16.34
CA VAL A 58 1.09 8.85 16.24
C VAL A 58 1.09 9.98 17.26
N ALA A 59 1.76 9.74 18.39
CA ALA A 59 1.78 10.66 19.53
C ALA A 59 2.47 12.01 19.20
N ASP A 60 3.46 11.99 18.30
CA ASP A 60 4.18 13.17 17.86
C ASP A 60 4.42 13.15 16.35
N THR A 61 4.22 14.30 15.70
CA THR A 61 4.50 14.49 14.28
C THR A 61 5.94 14.18 13.87
N GLU A 62 6.91 14.32 14.78
CA GLU A 62 8.31 13.99 14.53
C GLU A 62 8.57 12.48 14.47
N LEU A 63 7.66 11.66 15.00
CA LEU A 63 7.70 10.21 14.82
C LEU A 63 7.34 9.80 13.38
N LEU A 64 6.69 10.68 12.60
CA LEU A 64 6.40 10.45 11.19
C LEU A 64 6.76 11.67 10.31
N PRO A 65 8.07 11.92 10.07
CA PRO A 65 8.54 13.01 9.21
C PRO A 65 8.06 12.87 7.75
N PRO A 66 8.10 13.95 6.95
CA PRO A 66 7.85 13.87 5.51
C PRO A 66 8.81 12.89 4.81
N GLU A 67 8.30 12.18 3.79
CA GLU A 67 9.04 11.15 3.04
C GLU A 67 9.66 10.08 3.95
N SER A 68 8.86 9.52 4.86
CA SER A 68 9.30 8.46 5.77
C SER A 68 8.29 7.34 5.93
N ILE A 69 8.79 6.16 6.25
CA ILE A 69 8.01 4.96 6.58
C ILE A 69 8.41 4.45 7.97
N ARG A 70 7.41 4.06 8.77
CA ARG A 70 7.58 3.52 10.13
C ARG A 70 6.91 2.17 10.24
N TRP A 71 7.70 1.15 10.50
CA TRP A 71 7.24 -0.22 10.72
C TRP A 71 6.92 -0.44 12.20
N PHE A 72 5.88 -1.23 12.49
CA PHE A 72 5.49 -1.54 13.86
C PHE A 72 4.85 -2.92 13.98
N TYR A 73 4.79 -3.40 15.22
CA TYR A 73 3.97 -4.52 15.64
C TYR A 73 2.79 -4.01 16.45
N LEU A 74 1.64 -4.65 16.30
CA LEU A 74 0.46 -4.34 17.10
C LEU A 74 0.39 -5.31 18.28
N ASP A 75 0.45 -4.77 19.49
CA ASP A 75 0.27 -5.58 20.70
C ASP A 75 -1.20 -5.99 20.83
N ARG A 76 -1.46 -7.29 20.69
CA ARG A 76 -2.81 -7.87 20.80
C ARG A 76 -3.45 -7.60 22.16
N ARG A 77 -2.65 -7.52 23.23
CA ARG A 77 -3.17 -7.21 24.57
C ARG A 77 -3.77 -5.80 24.63
N TRP A 78 -3.25 -4.85 23.85
CA TRP A 78 -3.80 -3.50 23.79
C TRP A 78 -5.09 -3.43 23.00
N THR A 79 -5.17 -4.12 21.84
CA THR A 79 -6.42 -4.21 21.09
C THR A 79 -7.50 -4.98 21.85
N ASP A 80 -7.11 -5.98 22.63
CA ASP A 80 -8.01 -6.75 23.49
C ASP A 80 -8.50 -5.90 24.67
N ALA A 81 -7.61 -5.12 25.28
CA ALA A 81 -8.00 -4.16 26.31
C ALA A 81 -8.95 -3.08 25.76
N LEU A 82 -8.75 -2.63 24.52
CA LEU A 82 -9.64 -1.70 23.83
C LEU A 82 -11.04 -2.29 23.62
N VAL A 83 -11.12 -3.55 23.17
CA VAL A 83 -12.38 -4.30 23.03
C VAL A 83 -13.07 -4.50 24.39
N MET A 84 -12.32 -4.89 25.41
CA MET A 84 -12.85 -5.04 26.77
C MET A 84 -13.39 -3.71 27.33
N GLY A 85 -12.68 -2.61 27.09
CA GLY A 85 -13.14 -1.27 27.44
C GLY A 85 -14.47 -0.92 26.76
N ALA A 86 -14.60 -1.22 25.47
CA ALA A 86 -15.84 -1.03 24.72
C ALA A 86 -16.99 -1.87 25.27
N LEU A 87 -16.75 -3.16 25.56
CA LEU A 87 -17.75 -4.06 26.12
C LEU A 87 -18.16 -3.68 27.56
N SER A 88 -17.25 -3.08 28.33
CA SER A 88 -17.50 -2.68 29.72
C SER A 88 -18.64 -1.68 29.88
N VAL A 89 -18.91 -0.86 28.84
CA VAL A 89 -20.00 0.12 28.82
C VAL A 89 -21.37 -0.57 28.97
N GLY A 90 -21.49 -1.81 28.52
CA GLY A 90 -22.72 -2.60 28.65
C GLY A 90 -22.90 -3.26 30.02
N THR A 91 -21.93 -3.14 30.94
CA THR A 91 -22.01 -3.78 32.26
C THR A 91 -22.57 -2.82 33.30
N VAL A 92 -23.77 -3.11 33.82
CA VAL A 92 -24.46 -2.25 34.81
C VAL A 92 -24.25 -2.80 36.23
N ASN A 93 -24.31 -4.12 36.40
CA ASN A 93 -24.17 -4.79 37.68
C ASN A 93 -23.01 -5.81 37.69
N SER A 94 -22.79 -6.47 38.84
CA SER A 94 -21.73 -7.48 39.00
C SER A 94 -22.01 -8.79 38.25
N ASP A 95 -23.28 -9.13 38.04
CA ASP A 95 -23.68 -10.33 37.30
C ASP A 95 -23.37 -10.16 35.81
N ASP A 96 -23.63 -8.98 35.24
CA ASP A 96 -23.30 -8.63 33.85
C ASP A 96 -21.79 -8.76 33.60
N ARG A 97 -20.96 -8.28 34.53
CA ARG A 97 -19.50 -8.42 34.43
C ARG A 97 -19.06 -9.87 34.49
N THR A 98 -19.71 -10.69 35.31
CA THR A 98 -19.40 -12.11 35.45
C THR A 98 -19.78 -12.88 34.18
N GLN A 99 -20.94 -12.58 33.61
CA GLN A 99 -21.38 -13.15 32.33
C GLN A 99 -20.45 -12.73 31.19
N LEU A 100 -20.10 -11.44 31.11
CA LEU A 100 -19.17 -10.95 30.09
C LEU A 100 -17.78 -11.59 30.21
N ALA A 101 -17.25 -11.71 31.43
CA ALA A 101 -15.97 -12.36 31.67
C ALA A 101 -15.99 -13.84 31.24
N ALA A 102 -17.09 -14.56 31.50
CA ALA A 102 -17.25 -15.94 31.07
C ALA A 102 -17.38 -16.10 29.54
N ALA A 103 -18.01 -15.12 28.87
CA ALA A 103 -18.20 -15.14 27.42
C ALA A 103 -16.98 -14.64 26.63
N TYR A 104 -16.06 -13.92 27.28
CA TYR A 104 -15.00 -13.18 26.58
C TYR A 104 -14.09 -14.06 25.72
N ASP A 105 -13.74 -15.27 26.16
CA ASP A 105 -12.87 -16.17 25.38
C ASP A 105 -13.53 -16.60 24.06
N ALA A 106 -14.85 -16.83 24.07
CA ALA A 106 -15.61 -17.14 22.86
C ALA A 106 -15.66 -15.92 21.94
N ILE A 107 -15.94 -14.73 22.49
CA ILE A 107 -15.92 -13.47 21.74
C ILE A 107 -14.55 -13.23 21.10
N ARG A 108 -13.47 -13.39 21.87
CA ARG A 108 -12.10 -13.17 21.39
C ARG A 108 -11.75 -14.11 20.23
N THR A 109 -12.11 -15.39 20.35
CA THR A 109 -11.87 -16.41 19.31
C THR A 109 -12.64 -16.08 18.04
N GLU A 110 -13.90 -15.66 18.19
CA GLU A 110 -14.70 -15.19 17.07
C GLU A 110 -14.07 -13.97 16.41
N LEU A 111 -13.71 -12.93 17.17
CA LEU A 111 -13.07 -11.72 16.62
C LEU A 111 -11.73 -12.03 15.92
N ASP A 112 -10.93 -12.96 16.42
CA ASP A 112 -9.66 -13.37 15.77
C ASP A 112 -9.91 -13.97 14.37
N GLN A 113 -10.97 -14.78 14.20
CA GLN A 113 -11.35 -15.33 12.90
C GLN A 113 -11.88 -14.24 11.96
N GLU A 114 -12.71 -13.36 12.48
CA GLU A 114 -13.38 -12.34 11.67
C GLU A 114 -12.45 -11.24 11.18
N GLU A 115 -11.42 -10.93 11.96
CA GLU A 115 -10.37 -10.00 11.57
C GLU A 115 -9.69 -10.44 10.26
N ARG A 116 -9.40 -11.74 10.10
CA ARG A 116 -8.85 -12.30 8.86
C ARG A 116 -9.84 -12.22 7.69
N ASN A 117 -11.12 -12.09 7.98
CA ASN A 117 -12.18 -12.04 6.98
C ASN A 117 -12.63 -10.59 6.66
N ALA A 118 -12.09 -9.58 7.34
CA ALA A 118 -12.50 -8.18 7.19
C ALA A 118 -12.39 -7.65 5.74
N ARG A 119 -11.36 -8.08 5.00
CA ARG A 119 -11.14 -7.72 3.58
C ARG A 119 -11.37 -8.88 2.61
N ARG A 120 -12.09 -9.94 3.04
CA ARG A 120 -12.45 -11.06 2.16
C ARG A 120 -13.40 -10.58 1.05
N HIS A 121 -13.15 -11.01 -0.18
CA HIS A 121 -14.09 -10.77 -1.27
C HIS A 121 -15.38 -11.59 -1.11
N PRO A 122 -16.56 -11.00 -1.40
CA PRO A 122 -17.81 -11.75 -1.41
C PRO A 122 -17.71 -13.01 -2.28
N GLY A 123 -18.19 -14.15 -1.77
CA GLY A 123 -18.18 -15.44 -2.48
C GLY A 123 -16.92 -16.29 -2.32
N GLN A 124 -15.85 -15.79 -1.67
CA GLN A 124 -14.67 -16.61 -1.35
C GLN A 124 -14.87 -17.43 -0.05
N PRO A 125 -14.20 -18.58 0.14
CA PRO A 125 -14.26 -19.29 1.41
C PRO A 125 -13.78 -18.41 2.57
N ARG A 126 -14.37 -18.62 3.76
CA ARG A 126 -13.91 -17.94 4.98
C ARG A 126 -12.53 -18.48 5.37
N PHE A 127 -11.68 -17.58 5.83
CA PHE A 127 -10.36 -17.95 6.38
C PHE A 127 -10.53 -18.32 7.85
N GLY A 128 -10.02 -19.48 8.23
CA GLY A 128 -9.97 -19.93 9.62
C GLY A 128 -8.64 -19.61 10.31
N GLY A 129 -8.49 -20.05 11.56
CA GLY A 129 -7.26 -19.90 12.35
C GLY A 129 -7.15 -18.57 13.10
N SER A 130 -6.12 -18.45 13.94
CA SER A 130 -5.77 -17.24 14.69
C SER A 130 -4.75 -16.39 13.92
N VAL A 131 -4.74 -15.10 14.22
CA VAL A 131 -3.66 -14.20 13.83
C VAL A 131 -2.63 -14.20 14.95
N ASP A 132 -1.47 -14.80 14.70
CA ASP A 132 -0.42 -14.94 15.73
C ASP A 132 0.34 -13.63 15.98
N ALA A 133 0.59 -12.86 14.90
CA ALA A 133 1.22 -11.55 14.97
C ALA A 133 0.56 -10.61 13.96
N VAL A 134 0.28 -9.39 14.38
CA VAL A 134 -0.13 -8.31 13.48
C VAL A 134 1.03 -7.33 13.38
N SER A 135 1.47 -7.07 12.15
CA SER A 135 2.48 -6.04 11.86
C SER A 135 1.92 -5.04 10.88
N GLY A 136 2.60 -3.92 10.70
CA GLY A 136 2.12 -2.88 9.81
C GLY A 136 3.13 -1.77 9.58
N PHE A 137 2.70 -0.77 8.82
CA PHE A 137 3.45 0.45 8.65
C PHE A 137 2.57 1.69 8.56
N LEU A 138 3.20 2.81 8.89
CA LEU A 138 2.74 4.16 8.58
C LEU A 138 3.70 4.77 7.56
N LEU A 139 3.19 5.20 6.41
CA LEU A 139 3.96 5.85 5.37
C LEU A 139 3.47 7.28 5.20
N ARG A 140 4.35 8.25 5.36
CA ARG A 140 4.10 9.65 5.01
C ARG A 140 4.92 10.02 3.78
N SER A 141 4.28 10.16 2.63
CA SER A 141 4.95 10.47 1.37
C SER A 141 4.04 11.22 0.41
N ARG A 142 4.64 12.10 -0.41
CA ARG A 142 3.98 12.73 -1.55
C ARG A 142 3.44 11.70 -2.54
N ALA A 143 4.05 10.52 -2.65
CA ALA A 143 3.52 9.44 -3.48
C ALA A 143 2.10 9.01 -3.06
N VAL A 144 1.82 8.96 -1.75
CA VAL A 144 0.47 8.66 -1.25
C VAL A 144 -0.55 9.72 -1.65
N SER A 145 -0.12 10.99 -1.72
CA SER A 145 -0.99 12.08 -2.17
C SER A 145 -1.17 12.13 -3.69
N GLY A 146 -0.12 11.80 -4.45
CA GLY A 146 -0.14 11.76 -5.92
C GLY A 146 -0.91 10.57 -6.47
N TRP A 147 -0.84 9.43 -5.77
CA TRP A 147 -1.51 8.18 -6.16
C TRP A 147 -2.35 7.63 -5.00
N PRO A 148 -3.61 8.08 -4.83
CA PRO A 148 -4.47 7.59 -3.75
C PRO A 148 -4.79 6.08 -3.83
N GLY A 149 -4.64 5.48 -5.02
CA GLY A 149 -4.89 4.06 -5.27
C GLY A 149 -3.65 3.16 -5.19
N LEU A 150 -2.60 3.56 -4.44
CA LEU A 150 -1.40 2.74 -4.27
C LEU A 150 -1.77 1.32 -3.82
N HIS A 151 -1.08 0.35 -4.42
CA HIS A 151 -1.22 -1.05 -4.05
C HIS A 151 -0.12 -1.43 -3.07
N VAL A 152 -0.50 -2.19 -2.04
CA VAL A 152 0.44 -2.73 -1.05
C VAL A 152 0.33 -4.25 -1.05
N ARG A 153 1.48 -4.92 -1.13
CA ARG A 153 1.57 -6.38 -1.08
C ARG A 153 2.66 -6.76 -0.10
N ALA A 154 2.35 -7.64 0.83
CA ALA A 154 3.30 -8.21 1.77
C ALA A 154 3.54 -9.68 1.43
N MET A 155 4.78 -10.15 1.53
CA MET A 155 5.16 -11.51 1.22
C MET A 155 6.13 -12.09 2.25
N THR A 156 6.04 -13.41 2.46
CA THR A 156 6.90 -14.17 3.37
C THR A 156 8.27 -14.45 2.77
N ILE A 157 8.36 -14.50 1.44
CA ILE A 157 9.58 -14.71 0.67
C ILE A 157 9.57 -13.66 -0.43
N ASP A 158 10.72 -13.03 -0.69
CA ASP A 158 10.87 -12.25 -1.90
C ASP A 158 10.66 -13.19 -3.10
N PRO A 159 9.80 -12.89 -4.08
CA PRO A 159 9.89 -13.55 -5.38
C PRO A 159 11.21 -13.16 -6.05
N VAL A 160 12.31 -13.74 -5.54
CA VAL A 160 13.63 -13.69 -6.13
C VAL A 160 13.48 -14.18 -7.58
N ASP A 161 14.06 -13.44 -8.52
CA ASP A 161 14.31 -13.81 -9.92
C ASP A 161 13.27 -13.54 -11.00
N GLN A 162 12.22 -12.74 -10.80
CA GLN A 162 11.32 -12.44 -11.93
C GLN A 162 11.04 -10.95 -12.09
N ALA A 163 11.28 -10.46 -13.31
CA ALA A 163 11.12 -9.09 -13.77
C ALA A 163 9.96 -8.36 -13.06
N ASP A 164 10.13 -7.04 -12.83
CA ASP A 164 9.15 -6.16 -12.17
C ASP A 164 7.72 -6.29 -12.71
N ASN A 165 7.58 -6.87 -13.90
CA ASN A 165 6.36 -7.08 -14.66
C ASN A 165 5.55 -8.33 -14.25
N ARG A 166 6.06 -9.27 -13.43
CA ARG A 166 5.30 -10.48 -13.07
C ARG A 166 4.08 -10.14 -12.21
N PHE A 167 2.90 -10.48 -12.73
CA PHE A 167 1.66 -10.46 -11.97
C PHE A 167 1.67 -11.57 -10.92
N VAL A 168 1.67 -11.20 -9.64
CA VAL A 168 1.45 -12.14 -8.54
C VAL A 168 -0.07 -12.20 -8.29
N PRO A 169 -0.71 -13.37 -8.44
CA PRO A 169 -2.13 -13.54 -8.15
C PRO A 169 -2.46 -13.19 -6.70
N ASP A 170 -3.73 -12.85 -6.44
CA ASP A 170 -4.15 -12.46 -5.10
C ASP A 170 -4.10 -13.63 -4.10
N ASP A 171 -4.17 -14.86 -4.60
CA ASP A 171 -4.21 -16.14 -3.88
C ASP A 171 -2.83 -16.83 -3.75
N ASP A 172 -1.73 -16.14 -4.08
CA ASP A 172 -0.38 -16.68 -3.93
C ASP A 172 -0.11 -17.09 -2.46
N PRO A 173 0.36 -18.33 -2.20
CA PRO A 173 0.60 -18.81 -0.84
C PRO A 173 1.68 -18.02 -0.09
N ASN A 174 2.59 -17.36 -0.81
CA ASN A 174 3.63 -16.52 -0.22
C ASN A 174 3.13 -15.12 0.12
N ARG A 175 1.93 -14.74 -0.33
CA ARG A 175 1.35 -13.43 -0.06
C ARG A 175 0.68 -13.43 1.30
N MET A 176 1.11 -12.49 2.14
CA MET A 176 0.45 -12.23 3.41
C MET A 176 -0.83 -11.45 3.22
N ARG A 177 -1.79 -11.73 4.10
CA ARG A 177 -3.09 -11.08 4.06
C ARG A 177 -3.00 -9.65 4.60
N LEU A 178 -3.66 -8.76 3.88
CA LEU A 178 -3.80 -7.35 4.23
C LEU A 178 -5.08 -7.18 5.06
N LEU A 179 -4.92 -6.85 6.34
CA LEU A 179 -6.02 -6.68 7.29
C LEU A 179 -6.64 -5.28 7.18
N ARG A 180 -5.82 -4.24 7.01
CA ARG A 180 -6.28 -2.86 6.80
C ARG A 180 -5.33 -2.15 5.86
N LEU A 181 -5.88 -1.38 4.92
CA LEU A 181 -5.16 -0.44 4.09
C LEU A 181 -6.02 0.81 3.96
N GLU A 182 -5.55 1.90 4.55
CA GLU A 182 -6.33 3.13 4.62
C GLU A 182 -5.43 4.35 4.56
N ARG A 183 -5.91 5.38 3.87
CA ARG A 183 -5.25 6.69 3.85
C ARG A 183 -5.82 7.56 4.97
N LEU A 184 -5.12 7.64 6.10
CA LEU A 184 -5.56 8.39 7.28
C LEU A 184 -5.51 9.92 7.08
N ALA A 185 -4.63 10.38 6.19
CA ALA A 185 -4.53 11.78 5.77
C ALA A 185 -4.02 11.83 4.32
N PRO A 186 -4.14 12.95 3.56
CA PRO A 186 -3.84 12.98 2.12
C PRO A 186 -2.47 12.39 1.72
N ALA A 187 -1.47 12.52 2.58
CA ALA A 187 -0.11 11.99 2.36
C ALA A 187 0.28 10.86 3.33
N VAL A 188 -0.65 10.33 4.13
CA VAL A 188 -0.38 9.31 5.16
C VAL A 188 -1.16 8.03 4.87
N LEU A 189 -0.44 6.95 4.60
CA LEU A 189 -0.96 5.61 4.39
C LEU A 189 -0.71 4.75 5.63
N PHE A 190 -1.73 4.02 6.06
CA PHE A 190 -1.71 3.08 7.17
C PHE A 190 -2.03 1.68 6.66
N CYS A 191 -1.24 0.72 7.11
CA CYS A 191 -1.34 -0.66 6.65
C CYS A 191 -1.16 -1.64 7.82
N LEU A 192 -1.98 -2.70 7.86
CA LEU A 192 -1.88 -3.83 8.78
C LEU A 192 -1.87 -5.16 8.03
N PHE A 193 -0.97 -6.05 8.41
CA PHE A 193 -0.80 -7.38 7.86
C PHE A 193 -1.08 -8.46 8.91
N ASP A 194 -1.59 -9.59 8.44
CA ASP A 194 -1.73 -10.84 9.18
C ASP A 194 -0.39 -11.60 9.09
N GLY A 195 0.52 -11.31 10.03
CA GLY A 195 1.87 -11.84 10.08
C GLY A 195 2.97 -10.77 10.02
N ILE A 196 4.22 -11.23 9.92
CA ILE A 196 5.42 -10.38 9.81
C ILE A 196 6.01 -10.58 8.41
N PRO A 197 5.88 -9.60 7.50
CA PRO A 197 6.39 -9.75 6.14
C PRO A 197 7.92 -9.73 6.12
N SER A 198 8.49 -10.56 5.24
CA SER A 198 9.90 -10.45 4.88
C SER A 198 10.10 -9.33 3.85
N VAL A 199 9.16 -9.22 2.90
CA VAL A 199 9.20 -8.23 1.82
C VAL A 199 7.85 -7.54 1.68
N VAL A 200 7.87 -6.24 1.44
CA VAL A 200 6.68 -5.44 1.15
C VAL A 200 6.88 -4.64 -0.12
N HIS A 201 5.97 -4.80 -1.06
CA HIS A 201 5.89 -4.03 -2.29
C HIS A 201 4.86 -2.93 -2.15
N ILE A 202 5.26 -1.70 -2.48
CA ILE A 202 4.35 -0.57 -2.65
C ILE A 202 4.40 -0.18 -4.13
N GLU A 203 3.28 -0.36 -4.81
CA GLU A 203 3.18 -0.21 -6.26
C GLU A 203 2.22 0.92 -6.62
N GLU A 204 2.55 1.66 -7.67
CA GLU A 204 1.61 2.55 -8.33
C GLU A 204 0.34 1.79 -8.82
N PRO A 205 -0.81 2.46 -8.90
CA PRO A 205 -2.05 1.84 -9.40
C PRO A 205 -1.86 1.32 -10.83
N ARG A 206 -2.19 0.04 -11.05
CA ARG A 206 -2.05 -0.63 -12.36
C ARG A 206 -3.08 -0.23 -13.43
N GLN A 207 -3.89 0.78 -13.15
CA GLN A 207 -5.04 1.20 -13.97
C GLN A 207 -4.69 2.30 -14.99
N GLY A 208 -3.45 2.81 -14.98
CA GLY A 208 -2.96 3.81 -15.93
C GLY A 208 -1.88 3.24 -16.85
N VAL A 209 -2.01 3.49 -18.16
CA VAL A 209 -0.89 3.30 -19.11
C VAL A 209 -0.02 4.53 -19.02
N GLN A 210 1.26 4.34 -18.68
CA GLN A 210 2.24 5.41 -18.62
C GLN A 210 3.20 5.29 -19.79
N PHE A 211 3.58 6.43 -20.36
CA PHE A 211 4.65 6.53 -21.35
C PHE A 211 5.79 7.34 -20.79
N GLY A 212 7.03 6.89 -20.99
CA GLY A 212 8.19 7.68 -20.61
C GLY A 212 9.47 6.87 -20.57
N PHE A 213 10.46 7.44 -19.90
CA PHE A 213 11.80 6.87 -19.76
C PHE A 213 12.18 6.76 -18.29
N ASP A 214 13.01 5.76 -17.98
CA ASP A 214 13.58 5.56 -16.65
C ASP A 214 14.67 6.62 -16.39
N PRO A 215 14.70 7.28 -15.22
CA PRO A 215 15.83 8.13 -14.87
C PRO A 215 17.10 7.26 -14.80
N GLY A 216 18.19 7.76 -15.38
CA GLY A 216 19.49 7.10 -15.30
C GLY A 216 20.24 7.43 -14.00
N ASP A 217 21.43 6.88 -13.85
CA ASP A 217 22.29 7.08 -12.67
C ASP A 217 22.84 8.51 -12.54
N VAL A 218 22.79 9.30 -13.61
CA VAL A 218 23.31 10.67 -13.67
C VAL A 218 22.13 11.64 -13.75
N ASP A 219 22.18 12.71 -12.97
CA ASP A 219 21.15 13.75 -13.01
C ASP A 219 20.92 14.27 -14.44
N GLY A 220 19.70 14.09 -14.92
CA GLY A 220 19.28 14.51 -16.27
C GLY A 220 19.53 13.49 -17.38
N SER A 221 20.10 12.31 -17.08
CA SER A 221 20.10 11.18 -18.00
C SER A 221 18.83 10.36 -17.84
N PHE A 222 18.37 9.78 -18.94
CA PHE A 222 17.23 8.87 -18.97
C PHE A 222 17.60 7.68 -19.84
N SER A 223 17.00 6.53 -19.55
CA SER A 223 17.17 5.29 -20.28
C SER A 223 15.83 4.59 -20.47
N TYR A 224 15.80 3.58 -21.33
CA TYR A 224 14.66 2.68 -21.45
C TYR A 224 15.12 1.30 -21.92
N ILE A 225 14.24 0.32 -21.72
CA ILE A 225 14.44 -1.05 -22.19
C ILE A 225 13.58 -1.23 -23.44
N PRO A 226 14.19 -1.43 -24.62
CA PRO A 226 13.42 -1.69 -25.83
C PRO A 226 12.65 -3.01 -25.72
N ARG A 227 11.55 -3.11 -26.45
CA ARG A 227 10.75 -4.32 -26.59
C ARG A 227 10.82 -4.89 -28.00
N ASP A 228 10.66 -6.20 -28.08
CA ASP A 228 10.34 -6.89 -29.31
C ASP A 228 8.87 -6.61 -29.69
N VAL A 229 8.64 -6.03 -30.87
CA VAL A 229 7.28 -5.70 -31.33
C VAL A 229 6.42 -6.94 -31.65
N ALA A 230 7.05 -8.11 -31.89
CA ALA A 230 6.35 -9.34 -32.21
C ALA A 230 5.89 -10.09 -30.94
N THR A 231 6.70 -10.07 -29.89
CA THR A 231 6.44 -10.81 -28.64
C THR A 231 5.98 -9.92 -27.48
N PHE A 232 6.14 -8.59 -27.61
CA PHE A 232 5.89 -7.59 -26.57
C PHE A 232 6.79 -7.75 -25.32
N ALA A 233 7.83 -8.59 -25.39
CA ALA A 233 8.76 -8.81 -24.31
C ALA A 233 9.87 -7.75 -24.30
N ASP A 234 10.34 -7.42 -23.10
CA ASP A 234 11.55 -6.61 -22.91
C ASP A 234 12.76 -7.33 -23.52
N LEU A 235 13.64 -6.58 -24.19
CA LEU A 235 14.87 -7.15 -24.74
C LEU A 235 15.86 -7.42 -23.63
N GLU A 236 16.47 -8.60 -23.71
CA GLU A 236 17.49 -9.07 -22.77
C GLU A 236 18.79 -9.39 -23.52
N GLU A 237 19.92 -9.08 -22.88
CA GLU A 237 21.24 -9.52 -23.31
C GLU A 237 21.43 -11.04 -23.11
N PRO A 238 22.40 -11.67 -23.81
CA PRO A 238 22.77 -13.05 -23.56
C PRO A 238 23.22 -13.24 -22.10
N GLY A 239 22.31 -13.74 -21.25
CA GLY A 239 22.49 -13.79 -19.80
C GLY A 239 21.28 -13.30 -18.98
N GLY A 240 20.25 -12.76 -19.64
CA GLY A 240 18.98 -12.37 -19.01
C GLY A 240 18.98 -10.97 -18.38
N ALA A 241 20.05 -10.19 -18.58
CA ALA A 241 20.09 -8.79 -18.16
C ALA A 241 19.31 -7.92 -19.17
N PRO A 242 18.50 -6.95 -18.74
CA PRO A 242 17.75 -6.11 -19.66
C PRO A 242 18.69 -5.22 -20.49
N VAL A 243 18.45 -5.13 -21.80
CA VAL A 243 19.15 -4.20 -22.69
C VAL A 243 18.69 -2.78 -22.36
N ARG A 244 19.59 -1.89 -21.96
CA ARG A 244 19.28 -0.47 -21.70
C ARG A 244 19.88 0.43 -22.76
N LEU A 245 19.05 1.33 -23.29
CA LEU A 245 19.48 2.40 -24.18
C LEU A 245 19.32 3.75 -23.50
N ASP A 246 20.30 4.63 -23.69
CA ASP A 246 20.22 6.01 -23.27
C ASP A 246 19.26 6.80 -24.17
N VAL A 247 18.59 7.79 -23.58
CA VAL A 247 17.66 8.66 -24.30
C VAL A 247 18.42 9.86 -24.88
N PRO A 248 18.51 9.98 -26.21
CA PRO A 248 19.17 11.11 -26.82
C PRO A 248 18.35 12.39 -26.64
N PHE A 249 19.02 13.48 -26.29
CA PHE A 249 18.45 14.82 -26.26
C PHE A 249 18.91 15.62 -27.48
N ARG A 250 18.07 16.55 -27.94
CA ARG A 250 18.42 17.40 -29.09
C ARG A 250 19.56 18.33 -28.71
N ASP A 251 20.64 18.25 -29.46
CA ASP A 251 21.77 19.19 -29.37
C ASP A 251 21.45 20.49 -30.16
N THR A 252 20.46 21.24 -29.67
CA THR A 252 20.11 22.55 -30.24
C THR A 252 20.31 23.63 -29.18
N ALA A 253 21.07 24.67 -29.54
CA ALA A 253 21.34 25.82 -28.70
C ALA A 253 20.04 26.44 -28.17
N GLY A 254 19.75 26.21 -26.88
CA GLY A 254 18.58 26.77 -26.18
C GLY A 254 17.44 25.80 -25.85
N ALA A 255 17.52 24.51 -26.24
CA ALA A 255 16.49 23.50 -25.94
C ALA A 255 17.02 22.37 -25.05
N THR A 256 17.41 22.69 -23.82
CA THR A 256 17.78 21.67 -22.82
C THR A 256 16.53 20.91 -22.37
N GLY A 257 16.56 19.57 -22.46
CA GLY A 257 15.46 18.71 -21.99
C GLY A 257 14.44 18.27 -23.05
N VAL A 258 14.71 18.52 -24.34
CA VAL A 258 13.87 18.00 -25.44
C VAL A 258 14.48 16.72 -26.01
N ILE A 259 13.72 15.64 -26.00
CA ILE A 259 14.15 14.33 -26.50
C ILE A 259 14.24 14.35 -28.04
N ASP A 260 15.31 13.76 -28.57
CA ASP A 260 15.49 13.52 -29.99
C ASP A 260 14.79 12.23 -30.40
N ILE A 261 13.50 12.36 -30.70
CA ILE A 261 12.63 11.25 -31.14
C ILE A 261 13.15 10.61 -32.43
N GLN A 262 13.80 11.37 -33.32
CA GLN A 262 14.34 10.82 -34.56
C GLN A 262 15.56 9.95 -34.30
N GLN A 263 16.40 10.36 -33.35
CA GLN A 263 17.54 9.53 -32.93
C GLN A 263 17.06 8.26 -32.21
N VAL A 264 16.09 8.37 -31.30
CA VAL A 264 15.45 7.19 -30.66
C VAL A 264 14.95 6.18 -31.71
N GLN A 265 14.27 6.66 -32.76
CA GLN A 265 13.80 5.80 -33.84
C GLN A 265 14.96 5.11 -34.59
N LYS A 266 16.05 5.84 -34.89
CA LYS A 266 17.22 5.26 -35.56
C LYS A 266 17.89 4.20 -34.70
N ASP A 267 17.99 4.43 -33.39
CA ASP A 267 18.60 3.50 -32.45
C ASP A 267 17.78 2.20 -32.37
N LEU A 268 16.44 2.30 -32.34
CA LEU A 268 15.53 1.16 -32.37
C LEU A 268 15.59 0.36 -33.68
N VAL A 269 15.55 1.03 -34.84
CA VAL A 269 15.69 0.37 -36.15
C VAL A 269 17.08 -0.27 -36.30
N GLY A 270 18.10 0.32 -35.67
CA GLY A 270 19.45 -0.22 -35.61
C GLY A 270 19.60 -1.49 -34.77
N LEU A 271 18.58 -1.89 -34.01
CA LEU A 271 18.56 -3.09 -33.17
C LEU A 271 17.64 -4.17 -33.78
N PRO A 272 18.20 -5.16 -34.50
CA PRO A 272 17.39 -6.20 -35.16
C PRO A 272 16.49 -7.00 -34.22
N ALA A 273 16.90 -7.13 -32.94
CA ALA A 273 16.15 -7.85 -31.92
C ALA A 273 14.80 -7.20 -31.57
N THR A 274 14.60 -5.91 -31.86
CA THR A 274 13.31 -5.24 -31.66
C THR A 274 12.25 -5.66 -32.68
N HIS A 275 12.66 -6.29 -33.79
CA HIS A 275 11.84 -6.63 -34.96
C HIS A 275 11.07 -5.46 -35.59
N VAL A 276 11.48 -4.23 -35.29
CA VAL A 276 10.97 -3.03 -35.95
C VAL A 276 11.39 -3.06 -37.43
N GLY A 277 10.49 -2.68 -38.33
CA GLY A 277 10.78 -2.54 -39.75
C GLY A 277 11.70 -1.36 -40.09
N ALA A 278 11.70 -0.91 -41.34
CA ALA A 278 12.53 0.23 -41.78
C ALA A 278 12.14 1.58 -41.12
N SER A 279 10.98 1.64 -40.46
CA SER A 279 10.45 2.80 -39.75
C SER A 279 9.57 2.35 -38.60
N LEU A 280 9.54 3.10 -37.50
CA LEU A 280 8.56 2.91 -36.43
C LEU A 280 7.22 3.55 -36.79
N ASP A 281 6.14 2.78 -36.67
CA ASP A 281 4.79 3.36 -36.58
C ASP A 281 4.53 3.94 -35.17
N ALA A 282 3.52 4.80 -35.05
CA ALA A 282 3.12 5.39 -33.77
C ALA A 282 2.74 4.33 -32.72
N ALA A 283 2.14 3.20 -33.13
CA ALA A 283 1.81 2.11 -32.22
C ALA A 283 3.05 1.39 -31.69
N GLU A 284 4.02 1.13 -32.57
CA GLU A 284 5.31 0.54 -32.19
C GLU A 284 6.08 1.50 -31.28
N TYR A 285 6.03 2.80 -31.56
CA TYR A 285 6.69 3.82 -30.73
C TYR A 285 6.07 3.89 -29.33
N ALA A 286 4.74 3.88 -29.25
CA ALA A 286 4.04 3.81 -27.97
C ALA A 286 4.40 2.55 -27.18
N LEU A 287 4.55 1.40 -27.85
CA LEU A 287 4.96 0.15 -27.20
C LEU A 287 6.35 0.26 -26.56
N GLN A 288 7.30 0.90 -27.25
CA GLN A 288 8.67 1.09 -26.73
C GLN A 288 8.72 2.00 -25.50
N LEU A 289 7.77 2.94 -25.38
CA LEU A 289 7.70 3.89 -24.27
C LEU A 289 6.84 3.43 -23.11
N LEU A 290 6.21 2.26 -23.20
CA LEU A 290 5.27 1.79 -22.20
C LEU A 290 5.99 1.46 -20.89
N ARG A 291 5.76 2.28 -19.85
CA ARG A 291 6.28 2.04 -18.51
C ARG A 291 5.26 1.33 -17.64
N PHE A 292 5.74 0.29 -16.97
CA PHE A 292 4.96 -0.35 -15.92
C PHE A 292 4.91 0.54 -14.67
N PRO A 293 3.83 0.43 -13.87
CA PRO A 293 3.70 1.14 -12.61
C PRO A 293 4.94 0.92 -11.74
N TYR A 294 5.52 2.00 -11.21
CA TYR A 294 6.69 1.91 -10.36
C TYR A 294 6.37 1.09 -9.10
N ARG A 295 7.32 0.24 -8.69
CA ARG A 295 7.22 -0.62 -7.51
C ARG A 295 8.42 -0.39 -6.61
N GLN A 296 8.16 0.16 -5.43
CA GLN A 296 9.14 0.21 -4.36
C GLN A 296 9.10 -1.10 -3.56
N VAL A 297 10.26 -1.74 -3.41
CA VAL A 297 10.43 -2.95 -2.61
C VAL A 297 11.10 -2.58 -1.28
N PHE A 298 10.56 -3.08 -0.17
CA PHE A 298 11.13 -2.98 1.17
C PHE A 298 11.40 -4.38 1.72
N GLY A 299 12.53 -4.56 2.41
CA GLY A 299 12.87 -5.84 3.05
C GLY A 299 13.75 -6.76 2.20
N ASP A 300 14.21 -6.31 1.04
CA ASP A 300 15.26 -6.97 0.29
C ASP A 300 16.57 -6.96 1.11
N PRO A 301 17.03 -8.12 1.62
CA PRO A 301 18.19 -8.20 2.50
C PRO A 301 19.51 -8.23 1.71
N ARG A 302 19.49 -7.97 0.39
CA ARG A 302 20.71 -7.71 -0.38
C ARG A 302 21.36 -6.44 0.18
N ASP A 303 22.24 -6.66 1.16
CA ASP A 303 23.23 -5.75 1.76
C ASP A 303 22.91 -5.04 3.09
N VAL A 304 21.77 -5.28 3.76
CA VAL A 304 21.51 -4.64 5.07
C VAL A 304 21.10 -5.64 6.15
N SER A 305 21.91 -5.74 7.21
CA SER A 305 21.59 -6.58 8.36
C SER A 305 20.32 -6.05 9.07
N ILE A 306 19.36 -6.94 9.37
CA ILE A 306 18.11 -6.64 10.10
C ILE A 306 18.36 -5.84 11.39
N GLY A 307 19.49 -6.07 12.07
CA GLY A 307 19.88 -5.35 13.28
C GLY A 307 20.19 -3.85 13.06
N THR A 308 20.48 -3.45 11.82
CA THR A 308 20.67 -2.05 11.43
C THR A 308 19.34 -1.37 11.05
N VAL A 309 18.40 -2.12 10.47
CA VAL A 309 17.12 -1.61 9.95
C VAL A 309 16.06 -1.45 11.06
N PHE A 310 15.99 -2.40 11.99
CA PHE A 310 14.98 -2.43 13.06
C PHE A 310 15.50 -2.00 14.43
N LYS A 311 16.61 -1.25 14.47
CA LYS A 311 16.98 -0.56 15.71
C LYS A 311 15.93 0.52 15.93
N ALA A 312 15.09 0.35 16.96
CA ALA A 312 14.22 1.42 17.45
C ALA A 312 15.11 2.62 17.78
N SER A 313 15.24 3.56 16.83
CA SER A 313 15.89 4.83 17.07
C SER A 313 14.88 5.67 17.85
N VAL A 314 14.93 5.55 19.16
CA VAL A 314 14.34 6.56 20.04
C VAL A 314 15.20 7.81 19.83
N ALA A 315 14.86 8.60 18.80
CA ALA A 315 15.56 9.83 18.44
C ALA A 315 15.53 10.89 19.56
N TYR A 316 14.72 10.66 20.60
CA TYR A 316 14.65 11.47 21.80
C TYR A 316 16.02 11.74 22.43
N ALA A 317 16.96 10.78 22.42
CA ALA A 317 18.30 11.00 22.98
C ALA A 317 19.15 12.01 22.18
N LYS A 318 18.93 12.09 20.86
CA LYS A 318 19.65 13.05 20.00
C LYS A 318 19.04 14.45 20.15
N GLN A 319 17.71 14.55 20.18
CA GLN A 319 16.99 15.81 20.42
C GLN A 319 17.20 16.38 21.82
N VAL A 320 17.28 15.55 22.87
CA VAL A 320 17.61 16.02 24.22
C VAL A 320 19.02 16.61 24.26
N ASN A 321 20.00 15.97 23.60
CA ASN A 321 21.35 16.52 23.54
C ASN A 321 21.44 17.83 22.74
N ASP A 322 20.63 17.99 21.69
CA ASP A 322 20.64 19.21 20.88
C ASP A 322 19.82 20.35 21.52
N THR A 323 18.74 20.02 22.25
CA THR A 323 17.83 21.00 22.87
C THR A 323 18.34 21.51 24.23
N PHE A 324 18.97 20.65 25.04
CA PHE A 324 19.41 21.02 26.39
C PHE A 324 20.88 21.49 26.48
N ARG A 325 21.58 21.64 25.35
CA ARG A 325 22.93 22.26 25.33
C ARG A 325 22.93 23.78 25.47
N LEU A 326 21.78 24.45 25.35
CA LEU A 326 21.65 25.92 25.42
C LEU A 326 21.00 26.44 26.72
N GLY A 327 21.01 25.64 27.79
CA GLY A 327 20.47 26.08 29.08
C GLY A 327 21.22 25.48 30.26
N GLY A 328 22.28 26.15 30.72
CA GLY A 328 22.93 25.85 31.98
C GLY A 328 24.20 26.66 32.22
N LEU A 329 24.02 27.79 32.93
CA LEU A 329 25.00 28.62 33.67
C LEU A 329 26.41 28.78 33.10
#